data_AF-A0A2N5IAK3-F1
#
_entry.id   AF-A0A2N5IAK3-F1
#
_cell.length_a   1.000
_cell.length_b   1.000
_cell.length_c   1.000
_cell.angle_alpha   90.00
_cell.angle_beta   90.00
_cell.angle_gamma   90.00
#
_symmetry.space_group_name_H-M   'P 1'
#
loop_
_entity.id
_entity.type
_entity.pdbx_description
1 polymer ?
#
loop_
_entity_poly.entity_id
_entity_poly.type
_entity_poly.pdbx_seq_one_letter_code
_entity_poly.pdbx_strand_id
1 'polypeptide(L)'
;MIVSIRKQNCDETGKMIKKGDLLIANHEGADFDLTAGRIYVAIKNQGDGTFHDCIHVIDDRGVEQDYCSAYFCFYEGELVTEA
;
A
#
# COMPACT_ATOMS: atom_id res chain seq x y z
N MET A 1 3.23 17.14 -12.54
CA MET A 1 2.32 17.68 -11.51
C MET A 1 2.34 16.66 -10.38
N ILE A 2 3.02 16.94 -9.27
CA ILE A 2 3.02 16.01 -8.13
C ILE A 2 1.70 16.28 -7.42
N VAL A 3 0.71 15.42 -7.64
CA VAL A 3 -0.52 15.47 -6.86
C VAL A 3 -0.12 15.00 -5.47
N SER A 4 0.02 15.92 -4.52
CA SER A 4 0.03 15.56 -3.10
C SER A 4 -1.36 15.05 -2.76
N ILE A 5 -1.59 13.77 -3.04
CA ILE A 5 -2.81 13.13 -2.59
C ILE A 5 -2.62 12.90 -1.10
N ARG A 6 -3.20 13.78 -0.26
CA ARG A 6 -3.45 13.43 1.15
C ARG A 6 -4.51 12.34 1.15
N LYS A 7 -4.14 11.12 0.74
CA LYS A 7 -4.99 9.94 0.90
C LYS A 7 -4.91 9.53 2.36
N GLN A 8 -6.07 9.25 2.92
CA GLN A 8 -6.19 8.61 4.22
C GLN A 8 -5.41 7.28 4.15
N ASN A 9 -4.53 7.06 5.13
CA ASN A 9 -3.76 5.81 5.15
C ASN A 9 -4.71 4.63 5.43
N CYS A 10 -4.28 3.41 5.08
CA CYS A 10 -5.14 2.23 5.18
C CYS A 10 -5.62 2.00 6.62
N ASP A 11 -4.76 2.24 7.63
CA ASP A 11 -5.10 2.16 9.06
C ASP A 11 -6.31 3.05 9.42
N GLU A 12 -6.28 4.31 8.99
CA GLU A 12 -7.33 5.30 9.25
C GLU A 12 -8.66 4.99 8.53
N THR A 13 -8.65 4.20 7.46
CA THR A 13 -9.89 3.87 6.72
C THR A 13 -10.77 2.85 7.44
N GLY A 14 -10.21 2.07 8.38
CA GLY A 14 -10.90 0.93 9.00
C GLY A 14 -11.31 -0.18 8.03
N LYS A 15 -10.85 -0.12 6.77
CA LYS A 15 -11.11 -1.15 5.76
C LYS A 15 -10.05 -2.24 5.90
N MET A 16 -10.51 -3.47 6.04
CA MET A 16 -9.64 -4.64 6.00
C MET A 16 -9.03 -4.82 4.61
N ILE A 17 -7.71 -4.92 4.55
CA ILE A 17 -6.98 -5.20 3.31
C ILE A 17 -7.12 -6.68 2.96
N LYS A 18 -7.46 -6.95 1.71
CA LYS A 18 -7.61 -8.29 1.16
C LYS A 18 -6.50 -8.59 0.19
N LYS A 19 -6.20 -9.88 0.04
CA LYS A 19 -5.32 -10.36 -1.02
C LYS A 19 -5.81 -9.85 -2.38
N GLY A 20 -4.91 -9.25 -3.14
CA GLY A 20 -5.17 -8.67 -4.45
C GLY A 20 -5.54 -7.19 -4.42
N ASP A 21 -5.73 -6.59 -3.24
CA ASP A 21 -5.95 -5.14 -3.15
C ASP A 21 -4.71 -4.39 -3.64
N LEU A 22 -4.96 -3.33 -4.40
CA LEU A 22 -3.93 -2.41 -4.89
C LEU A 22 -3.73 -1.30 -3.87
N LEU A 23 -2.47 -1.07 -3.51
CA LEU A 23 -2.07 -0.16 -2.46
C LEU A 23 -1.00 0.80 -3.00
N ILE A 24 -1.06 2.06 -2.62
CA ILE A 24 -0.02 3.04 -2.94
C ILE A 24 0.78 3.36 -1.68
N ALA A 25 2.11 3.27 -1.75
CA ALA A 25 2.97 3.63 -0.63
C ALA A 25 2.92 5.14 -0.40
N ASN A 26 2.56 5.59 0.81
CA ASN A 26 2.22 6.98 1.12
C ASN A 26 3.10 7.62 2.21
N HIS A 27 4.38 7.24 2.36
CA HIS A 27 5.21 7.83 3.42
C HIS A 27 6.52 8.45 2.95
N GLU A 28 6.81 9.65 3.47
CA GLU A 28 8.10 10.37 3.43
C GLU A 28 9.21 9.72 4.29
N GLY A 29 9.10 8.42 4.55
CA GLY A 29 10.00 7.68 5.42
C GLY A 29 9.97 6.19 5.12
N ALA A 30 9.68 5.83 3.87
CA ALA A 30 9.75 4.45 3.43
C ALA A 30 11.08 3.84 3.89
N ASP A 31 10.99 2.73 4.62
CA ASP A 31 12.07 1.76 4.65
C ASP A 31 12.66 1.64 3.24
N PHE A 32 13.98 1.48 3.13
CA PHE A 32 14.76 1.57 1.88
C PHE A 32 14.20 0.78 0.68
N ASP A 33 13.25 -0.12 0.92
CA ASP A 33 12.70 -1.09 -0.01
C ASP A 33 11.27 -0.75 -0.49
N LEU A 34 10.68 0.39 -0.09
CA LEU A 34 9.43 0.91 -0.66
C LEU A 34 9.64 2.27 -1.33
N THR A 35 9.04 2.47 -2.50
CA THR A 35 9.06 3.73 -3.25
C THR A 35 7.72 4.45 -3.06
N ALA A 36 7.76 5.65 -2.47
CA ALA A 36 6.57 6.49 -2.32
C ALA A 36 5.88 6.74 -3.68
N GLY A 37 4.56 6.58 -3.72
CA GLY A 37 3.76 6.71 -4.94
C GLY A 37 3.75 5.48 -5.85
N ARG A 38 4.54 4.44 -5.56
CA ARG A 38 4.47 3.17 -6.29
C ARG A 38 3.28 2.34 -5.81
N ILE A 39 2.68 1.61 -6.76
CA ILE A 39 1.59 0.68 -6.50
C ILE A 39 2.17 -0.70 -6.15
N TYR A 40 1.66 -1.26 -5.06
CA TYR A 40 1.95 -2.60 -4.55
C TYR A 40 0.66 -3.40 -4.49
N VAL A 41 0.79 -4.72 -4.55
CA VAL A 41 -0.35 -5.65 -4.44
C VAL A 41 -0.24 -6.39 -3.12
N ALA A 42 -1.32 -6.38 -2.33
CA ALA A 42 -1.41 -7.19 -1.13
C ALA A 42 -1.38 -8.69 -1.50
N ILE A 43 -0.40 -9.44 -1.01
CA ILE A 43 -0.26 -10.88 -1.33
C ILE A 43 -1.05 -11.79 -0.39
N LYS A 44 -1.50 -11.27 0.75
CA LYS A 44 -2.34 -11.93 1.76
C LYS A 44 -3.41 -10.98 2.29
N ASN A 45 -4.39 -11.51 3.02
CA ASN A 45 -5.32 -10.67 3.76
C ASN A 45 -4.64 -10.12 5.03
N GLN A 46 -5.07 -8.93 5.47
CA GLN A 46 -4.69 -8.39 6.77
C GLN A 46 -5.10 -9.38 7.87
N GLY A 47 -4.18 -9.64 8.79
CA GLY A 47 -4.37 -10.63 9.86
C GLY A 47 -4.00 -12.08 9.52
N ASP A 48 -3.80 -12.43 8.24
CA ASP A 48 -3.27 -13.74 7.82
C ASP A 48 -1.73 -13.84 7.97
N GLY A 49 -1.11 -12.77 8.47
CA GLY A 49 0.33 -12.63 8.64
C GLY A 49 0.87 -12.95 10.03
N THR A 50 2.13 -12.61 10.25
CA THR A 50 2.79 -12.79 11.57
C THR A 50 2.27 -11.78 12.58
N PHE A 51 1.80 -10.62 12.12
CA PHE A 51 1.24 -9.55 12.95
C PHE A 51 -0.14 -9.15 12.41
N HIS A 52 -1.06 -8.87 13.33
CA HIS A 52 -2.49 -8.71 13.02
C HIS A 52 -2.78 -7.54 12.06
N ASP A 53 -1.91 -6.53 12.02
CA ASP A 53 -2.09 -5.29 11.28
C ASP A 53 -1.04 -5.05 10.18
N CYS A 54 -0.25 -6.08 9.85
CA CYS A 54 0.73 -5.98 8.78
C CYS A 54 0.11 -6.27 7.40
N ILE A 55 0.58 -5.49 6.43
CA ILE A 55 0.35 -5.71 5.01
C ILE A 55 1.53 -6.50 4.47
N HIS A 56 1.22 -7.63 3.85
CA HIS A 56 2.19 -8.38 3.09
C HIS A 56 2.24 -7.89 1.64
N VAL A 57 3.40 -7.47 1.17
CA VAL A 57 3.67 -7.12 -0.23
C VAL A 57 5.02 -7.66 -0.67
N ILE A 58 5.27 -7.64 -1.98
CA ILE A 58 6.60 -7.81 -2.55
C ILE A 58 7.22 -6.42 -2.66
N ASP A 59 8.36 -6.22 -2.00
CA ASP A 59 9.07 -4.94 -1.96
C ASP A 59 9.81 -4.62 -3.28
N ASP A 60 10.50 -3.48 -3.32
CA ASP A 60 11.23 -3.04 -4.52
C ASP A 60 12.42 -3.94 -4.88
N ARG A 61 12.86 -4.80 -3.97
CA ARG A 61 13.92 -5.81 -4.21
C ARG A 61 13.35 -7.13 -4.71
N GLY A 62 12.03 -7.27 -4.77
CA GLY A 62 11.37 -8.52 -5.13
C GLY A 62 11.25 -9.51 -3.97
N VAL A 63 11.34 -9.04 -2.72
CA VAL A 63 11.25 -9.88 -1.52
C VAL A 63 9.89 -9.71 -0.85
N GLU A 64 9.29 -10.82 -0.41
CA GLU A 64 8.06 -10.78 0.40
C GLU A 64 8.37 -10.26 1.81
N GLN A 65 7.70 -9.18 2.20
CA GLN A 65 7.91 -8.49 3.47
C GLN A 65 6.59 -8.03 4.10
N ASP A 66 6.64 -7.85 5.41
CA ASP A 66 5.58 -7.28 6.24
C ASP A 66 5.81 -5.80 6.49
N TYR A 67 4.81 -4.98 6.23
CA TYR A 67 4.84 -3.54 6.49
C TYR A 67 3.61 -3.08 7.27
N CYS A 68 3.72 -1.96 7.98
CA CYS A 68 2.59 -1.38 8.70
C CYS A 68 1.53 -0.84 7.73
N SER A 69 0.25 -1.03 8.07
CA SER A 69 -0.88 -0.52 7.28
C SER A 69 -0.87 1.00 7.11
N ALA A 70 -0.28 1.72 8.07
CA ALA A 70 -0.07 3.16 8.02
C ALA A 70 0.84 3.63 6.86
N TYR A 71 1.66 2.76 6.27
CA TYR A 71 2.54 3.11 5.15
C TYR A 71 1.86 3.12 3.79
N PHE A 72 0.62 2.65 3.70
CA PHE A 72 -0.10 2.50 2.45
C PHE A 72 -1.41 3.26 2.46
N CYS A 73 -1.90 3.55 1.26
CA CYS A 73 -3.27 3.96 1.01
C CYS A 73 -3.89 3.02 -0.02
N PHE A 74 -5.22 2.88 -0.03
CA PHE A 74 -5.88 2.17 -1.12
C PHE A 74 -5.67 2.91 -2.45
N TYR A 75 -5.25 2.17 -3.47
CA TYR A 75 -5.22 2.69 -4.83
C TYR A 75 -6.63 2.67 -5.41
N GLU A 76 -7.11 3.83 -5.85
CA GLU A 76 -8.50 4.02 -6.32
C GLU A 76 -8.56 4.17 -7.84
N GLY A 77 -7.46 3.84 -8.54
CA GLY A 77 -7.32 4.11 -9.97
C GLY A 77 -7.00 5.57 -10.27
N GLU A 78 -6.59 5.79 -11.51
CA GLU A 78 -6.68 7.10 -12.18
C GLU A 78 -7.79 6.99 -13.24
N LEU A 79 -8.54 8.07 -13.46
CA LEU A 79 -9.48 8.12 -14.58
C LEU A 79 -8.68 8.12 -15.88
N VAL A 80 -8.69 7.00 -16.60
CA VAL A 80 -8.17 6.94 -17.97
C VAL A 80 -9.19 7.64 -18.87
N THR A 81 -8.97 8.93 -19.13
CA THR A 81 -9.70 9.63 -20.18
C THR A 81 -9.01 9.36 -21.52
N GLU A 82 -9.71 8.75 -22.48
CA GLU A 82 -9.24 8.69 -23.87
C GLU A 82 -8.93 10.12 -24.36
N ALA A 83 -7.73 10.31 -24.90
CA ALA A 83 -7.26 11.59 -25.44
C ALA A 83 -7.81 11.86 -26.84
#